data_AF-A0A8J4T2D9-F1
#
_entry.id   AF-A0A8J4T2D9-F1
#
_cell.length_a   1.000
_cell.length_b   1.000
_cell.length_c   1.000
_cell.angle_alpha   90.00
_cell.angle_beta   90.00
_cell.angle_gamma   90.00
#
_symmetry.space_group_name_H-M   'P 1'
#
loop_
_entity.id
_entity.type
_entity.pdbx_description
1 polymer ?
#
loop_
_entity_poly.entity_id
_entity_poly.type
_entity_poly.pdbx_seq_one_letter_code
_entity_poly.pdbx_strand_id
1 'polypeptide(L)'
;MASGMELAPFRQWQDFFPGTDRFAKPDIKDLNRWNNRVISNLLYYQTNYFAAAVLVFLIVGFMNPLGMVLGGAVVTLVFMGSVWAGENKAVIKNFKKKNPSLFIIIVLGASYFLLSLCGGVMVFVFGITFPLL
;
A
#
# COMPACT_ATOMS: atom_id res chain seq x y z
N MET A 1 19.41 -1.52 22.88
CA MET A 1 19.22 -2.98 22.97
C MET A 1 17.99 -3.32 22.16
N ALA A 2 18.16 -3.90 20.97
CA ALA A 2 17.05 -4.30 20.11
C ALA A 2 16.53 -5.65 20.60
N SER A 3 15.61 -5.62 21.56
CA SER A 3 14.93 -6.80 22.08
C SER A 3 14.18 -7.46 20.91
N GLY A 4 14.49 -8.73 20.67
CA GLY A 4 13.92 -9.52 19.57
C GLY A 4 12.41 -9.36 19.51
N MET A 5 11.94 -8.81 18.40
CA MET A 5 10.54 -8.90 18.04
C MET A 5 10.32 -10.36 17.63
N GLU A 6 10.06 -11.23 18.60
CA GLU A 6 9.69 -12.62 18.33
C GLU A 6 8.46 -12.58 17.43
N LEU A 7 8.60 -13.11 16.21
CA LEU A 7 7.47 -13.25 15.30
C LEU A 7 6.41 -14.07 16.02
N ALA A 8 5.21 -13.49 16.18
CA ALA A 8 4.11 -14.16 16.83
C ALA A 8 3.86 -15.52 16.13
N PRO A 9 3.77 -16.63 16.87
CA PRO A 9 3.54 -17.93 16.25
C PRO A 9 2.23 -17.91 15.47
N PHE A 10 2.22 -18.52 14.28
CA PHE A 10 1.05 -18.61 13.43
C PHE A 10 -0.10 -19.29 14.20
N ARG A 11 -1.26 -18.63 14.29
CA ARG A 11 -2.40 -19.08 15.10
C ARG A 11 -3.41 -19.82 14.25
N GLN A 12 -4.16 -20.73 14.88
CA GLN A 12 -5.17 -21.54 14.19
C GLN A 12 -6.27 -20.65 13.58
N TRP A 13 -6.70 -20.99 12.37
CA TRP A 13 -7.66 -20.20 11.58
C TRP A 13 -9.00 -20.01 12.29
N GLN A 14 -9.48 -21.04 12.99
CA GLN A 14 -10.71 -21.00 13.79
C GLN A 14 -10.71 -19.94 14.89
N ASP A 15 -9.53 -19.60 15.43
CA ASP A 15 -9.38 -18.53 16.41
C ASP A 15 -9.31 -17.16 15.74
N PHE A 16 -8.86 -17.07 14.49
CA PHE A 16 -8.73 -15.83 13.74
C PHE A 16 -10.07 -15.37 13.10
N PHE A 17 -10.85 -16.32 12.56
CA PHE A 17 -12.11 -16.07 11.84
C PHE A 17 -13.09 -17.24 12.10
N PRO A 18 -14.36 -17.05 12.54
CA PRO A 18 -15.16 -15.84 12.67
C PRO A 18 -15.44 -15.48 14.15
N GLY A 19 -14.50 -14.81 14.81
CA GLY A 19 -14.68 -14.34 16.19
C GLY A 19 -15.55 -13.09 16.27
N THR A 20 -16.85 -13.25 16.54
CA THR A 20 -17.85 -12.16 16.62
C THR A 20 -17.55 -11.10 17.68
N ASP A 21 -16.84 -11.43 18.77
CA ASP A 21 -16.55 -10.50 19.87
C ASP A 21 -15.39 -9.52 19.60
N ARG A 22 -14.63 -9.72 18.52
CA ARG A 22 -13.38 -8.99 18.26
C ARG A 22 -13.52 -7.85 17.28
N PHE A 23 -14.51 -7.93 16.40
CA PHE A 23 -14.96 -6.84 15.50
C PHE A 23 -16.11 -6.05 16.11
N ALA A 24 -16.17 -5.98 17.44
CA ALA A 24 -17.20 -5.23 18.15
C ALA A 24 -17.15 -3.75 17.74
N LYS A 25 -18.33 -3.14 17.58
CA LYS A 25 -18.49 -1.72 17.22
C LYS A 25 -17.66 -0.85 18.17
N PRO A 26 -17.07 0.24 17.67
CA PRO A 26 -16.26 1.14 18.48
C PRO A 26 -17.08 1.58 19.71
N ASP A 27 -16.48 1.37 20.89
CA ASP A 27 -17.08 1.87 22.12
C ASP A 27 -16.80 3.37 22.21
N ILE A 28 -17.74 4.16 21.71
CA ILE A 28 -17.62 5.63 21.60
C ILE A 28 -17.48 6.27 23.00
N LYS A 29 -17.91 5.57 24.06
CA LYS A 29 -17.76 6.05 25.45
C LYS A 29 -16.33 5.94 25.96
N ASP A 30 -15.56 4.93 25.54
CA ASP A 30 -14.18 4.67 26.01
C ASP A 30 -13.23 4.36 24.84
N LEU A 31 -12.87 5.39 24.07
CA LEU A 31 -11.96 5.28 22.92
C LEU A 31 -10.61 4.63 23.27
N ASN A 32 -10.06 4.92 24.45
CA ASN A 32 -8.77 4.35 24.88
C ASN A 32 -8.82 2.84 25.07
N ARG A 33 -9.94 2.32 25.59
CA ARG A 33 -10.13 0.88 25.76
C ARG A 33 -10.30 0.19 24.41
N TRP A 34 -11.04 0.81 23.50
CA TRP A 34 -11.19 0.30 22.14
C TRP A 34 -9.84 0.27 21.41
N ASN A 35 -9.04 1.34 21.48
CA ASN A 35 -7.71 1.39 20.88
C ASN A 35 -6.78 0.29 21.42
N ASN A 36 -6.74 0.10 22.75
CA ASN A 36 -5.94 -0.97 23.35
C ASN A 36 -6.37 -2.38 22.91
N ARG A 37 -7.68 -2.60 22.67
CA ARG A 37 -8.19 -3.86 22.10
C ARG A 37 -7.74 -4.07 20.65
N VAL A 38 -7.78 -3.02 19.83
CA VAL A 38 -7.34 -3.07 18.42
C VAL A 38 -5.85 -3.38 18.34
N ILE A 39 -5.01 -2.65 19.08
CA ILE A 39 -3.55 -2.86 19.10
C ILE A 39 -3.21 -4.27 19.60
N SER A 40 -3.86 -4.73 20.67
CA SER A 40 -3.64 -6.08 21.20
C SER A 40 -4.01 -7.17 20.18
N ASN A 41 -5.14 -7.02 19.47
CA ASN A 41 -5.52 -7.95 18.41
C ASN A 41 -4.54 -7.94 17.23
N LEU A 42 -4.07 -6.77 16.80
CA LEU A 42 -3.09 -6.61 15.71
C LEU A 42 -1.78 -7.30 16.04
N LEU A 43 -1.25 -7.10 17.26
CA LEU A 43 -0.01 -7.74 17.70
C LEU A 43 -0.18 -9.25 17.91
N TYR A 44 -1.32 -9.67 18.45
CA TYR A 44 -1.58 -11.08 18.74
C TYR A 44 -1.74 -11.94 17.46
N TYR A 45 -2.32 -11.38 16.39
CA TYR A 45 -2.55 -12.06 15.11
C TYR A 45 -1.63 -11.57 13.98
N GLN A 46 -0.53 -10.89 14.29
CA GLN A 46 0.37 -10.28 13.29
C GLN A 46 0.71 -11.22 12.11
N THR A 47 1.11 -12.46 12.41
CA THR A 47 1.48 -13.45 11.37
C THR A 47 0.27 -13.94 10.56
N ASN A 48 -0.92 -13.98 11.16
CA ASN A 48 -2.16 -14.32 10.46
C ASN A 48 -2.60 -13.19 9.52
N TYR A 49 -2.50 -11.93 9.96
CA TYR A 49 -2.74 -10.76 9.10
C TYR A 49 -1.74 -10.71 7.94
N PHE A 50 -0.46 -10.97 8.22
CA PHE A 50 0.55 -11.05 7.17
C PHE A 50 0.29 -12.19 6.17
N ALA A 51 -0.08 -13.37 6.67
CA ALA A 51 -0.44 -14.51 5.81
C ALA A 51 -1.70 -14.22 4.97
N ALA A 52 -2.74 -13.62 5.58
CA ALA A 52 -3.93 -13.16 4.86
C ALA A 52 -3.55 -12.11 3.80
N ALA A 53 -2.59 -11.24 4.08
CA ALA A 53 -2.08 -10.27 3.13
C ALA A 53 -1.41 -10.91 1.93
N VAL A 54 -0.49 -11.84 2.18
CA VAL A 54 0.14 -12.61 1.11
C VAL A 54 -0.91 -13.38 0.31
N LEU A 55 -1.89 -13.99 0.96
CA LEU A 55 -2.92 -14.77 0.30
C LEU A 55 -3.79 -13.90 -0.62
N VAL A 56 -4.31 -12.77 -0.12
CA VAL A 56 -5.08 -11.81 -0.93
C VAL A 56 -4.24 -11.26 -2.07
N PHE A 57 -2.99 -10.88 -1.79
CA PHE A 57 -2.07 -10.38 -2.79
C PHE A 57 -1.84 -11.40 -3.91
N LEU A 58 -1.67 -12.69 -3.55
CA LEU A 58 -1.56 -13.77 -4.52
C LEU A 58 -2.86 -13.97 -5.30
N ILE A 59 -4.03 -14.00 -4.66
CA ILE A 59 -5.32 -14.15 -5.35
C ILE A 59 -5.53 -13.01 -6.35
N VAL A 60 -5.38 -11.76 -5.91
CA VAL A 60 -5.53 -10.57 -6.76
C VAL A 60 -4.50 -10.60 -7.89
N GLY A 61 -3.25 -10.99 -7.58
CA GLY A 61 -2.18 -11.15 -8.55
C GLY A 61 -2.43 -12.26 -9.57
N PHE A 62 -3.05 -13.37 -9.19
CA PHE A 62 -3.45 -14.43 -10.11
C PHE A 62 -4.64 -14.03 -10.99
N MET A 63 -5.60 -13.26 -10.44
CA MET A 63 -6.77 -12.80 -11.20
C MET A 63 -6.42 -11.72 -12.24
N ASN A 64 -5.43 -10.87 -11.95
CA ASN A 64 -4.97 -9.84 -12.89
C ASN A 64 -3.46 -9.59 -12.78
N PRO A 65 -2.62 -10.52 -13.26
CA PRO A 65 -1.17 -10.46 -13.11
C PRO A 65 -0.57 -9.28 -13.87
N LEU A 66 -1.12 -8.97 -15.05
CA LEU A 66 -0.66 -7.85 -15.86
C LEU A 66 -0.96 -6.51 -15.17
N GLY A 67 -2.17 -6.34 -14.63
CA GLY A 67 -2.56 -5.13 -13.90
C GLY A 67 -1.71 -4.90 -12.66
N MET A 68 -1.35 -5.99 -11.95
CA MET A 68 -0.48 -5.94 -10.78
C MET A 68 0.97 -5.53 -11.12
N VAL A 69 1.56 -6.15 -12.15
CA VAL A 69 2.92 -5.82 -12.61
C VAL A 69 2.96 -4.40 -13.17
N LEU A 70 1.97 -4.00 -13.97
CA LEU A 70 1.85 -2.64 -14.51
C LEU A 70 1.69 -1.62 -13.38
N GLY A 71 0.82 -1.89 -12.40
CA GLY A 71 0.64 -1.03 -11.23
C GLY A 71 1.93 -0.85 -10.44
N GLY A 72 2.64 -1.95 -10.14
CA GLY A 72 3.94 -1.91 -9.45
C GLY A 72 5.02 -1.18 -10.23
N ALA A 73 5.11 -1.40 -11.55
CA ALA A 73 6.05 -0.71 -12.43
C ALA A 73 5.78 0.80 -12.45
N VAL A 74 4.51 1.20 -12.55
CA VAL A 74 4.10 2.61 -12.51
C VAL A 74 4.49 3.28 -11.20
N VAL A 75 4.17 2.66 -10.05
CA VAL A 75 4.51 3.21 -8.73
C VAL A 75 6.04 3.36 -8.58
N THR A 76 6.79 2.35 -9.01
CA THR A 76 8.26 2.37 -8.95
C THR A 76 8.85 3.48 -9.82
N LEU A 77 8.36 3.63 -11.05
CA LEU A 77 8.80 4.68 -11.98
C LEU A 77 8.49 6.09 -11.45
N VAL A 78 7.29 6.30 -10.89
CA VAL A 78 6.91 7.59 -10.31
C VAL A 78 7.79 7.92 -9.11
N PHE A 79 8.05 6.94 -8.25
CA PHE A 79 8.90 7.15 -7.07
C PHE A 79 10.35 7.45 -7.48
N MET A 80 10.93 6.62 -8.34
CA MET A 80 12.31 6.80 -8.82
C MET A 80 12.47 8.11 -9.61
N GLY A 81 11.49 8.45 -10.47
CA GLY A 81 11.45 9.72 -11.20
C GLY A 81 11.38 10.92 -10.25
N SER A 82 10.61 10.82 -9.16
CA SER A 82 10.49 11.87 -8.14
C SER A 82 11.76 12.04 -7.32
N VAL A 83 12.43 10.94 -6.94
CA VAL A 83 13.74 10.96 -6.25
C VAL A 83 14.80 11.59 -7.15
N TRP A 84 14.89 11.12 -8.39
CA TRP A 84 15.84 11.66 -9.37
C TRP A 84 15.61 13.15 -9.64
N ALA A 85 14.34 13.56 -9.75
CA ALA A 85 13.97 14.96 -9.88
C ALA A 85 14.33 15.81 -8.65
N GLY A 86 14.20 15.21 -7.46
CA GLY A 86 14.59 15.79 -6.19
C GLY A 86 16.10 15.99 -6.04
N GLU A 87 16.92 15.09 -6.59
CA GLU A 87 18.38 15.23 -6.59
C GLU A 87 18.86 16.19 -7.69
N ASN A 88 18.27 16.12 -8.89
CA ASN A 88 18.71 16.86 -10.08
C ASN A 88 17.96 18.19 -10.29
N LYS A 89 17.70 18.92 -9.20
CA LYS A 89 16.91 20.18 -9.21
C LYS A 89 17.43 21.20 -10.23
N ALA A 90 18.76 21.29 -10.40
CA ALA A 90 19.39 22.22 -11.34
C ALA A 90 19.06 21.89 -12.80
N VAL A 91 19.08 20.60 -13.16
CA VAL A 91 18.76 20.13 -14.52
C VAL A 91 17.30 20.43 -14.85
N ILE A 92 16.39 20.14 -13.92
CA ILE A 92 14.95 20.41 -14.09
C ILE A 92 14.67 21.91 -14.18
N LYS A 93 15.32 22.72 -13.33
CA LYS A 93 15.15 24.18 -13.34
C LYS A 93 15.64 24.80 -14.66
N ASN A 94 16.77 24.31 -15.19
CA ASN A 94 17.31 24.76 -16.47
C ASN A 94 16.45 24.31 -17.66
N PHE A 95 15.93 23.08 -17.62
CA PHE A 95 15.02 22.55 -18.64
C PHE A 95 13.71 23.34 -18.69
N LYS A 96 13.09 23.59 -17.52
CA LYS A 96 11.87 24.40 -17.39
C LYS A 96 12.05 25.83 -17.89
N LYS A 97 13.24 26.43 -17.68
CA LYS A 97 13.56 27.77 -18.20
C LYS A 97 13.80 27.78 -19.71
N LYS A 98 14.49 26.78 -20.26
CA LYS A 98 14.80 26.70 -21.69
C LYS A 98 13.57 26.41 -22.54
N ASN A 99 12.72 25.48 -22.11
CA ASN A 99 11.57 25.02 -22.88
C ASN A 99 10.33 24.81 -21.99
N PRO A 100 9.64 25.89 -21.58
CA PRO A 100 8.51 25.80 -20.67
C PRO A 100 7.30 25.06 -21.26
N SER A 101 7.05 25.18 -22.57
CA SER A 101 5.97 24.49 -23.27
C SER A 101 6.18 22.97 -23.31
N LEU A 102 7.40 22.52 -23.66
CA LEU A 102 7.74 21.09 -23.67
C LEU A 102 7.65 20.48 -22.27
N PHE A 103 8.04 21.20 -21.22
CA PHE A 103 7.87 20.73 -19.84
C PHE A 103 6.41 20.48 -19.51
N ILE A 104 5.50 21.39 -19.88
CA ILE A 104 4.06 21.22 -19.66
C ILE A 104 3.51 20.02 -20.45
N ILE A 105 3.91 19.85 -21.71
CA ILE A 105 3.50 18.70 -22.53
C ILE A 105 3.96 17.38 -21.91
N ILE A 106 5.20 17.31 -21.41
CA ILE A 106 5.72 16.11 -20.75
C ILE A 106 4.93 15.80 -19.47
N VAL A 107 4.66 16.82 -18.63
CA VAL A 107 3.89 16.64 -17.39
C VAL A 107 2.46 16.19 -17.69
N LEU A 108 1.80 16.79 -18.68
CA LEU A 108 0.44 16.40 -19.08
C LEU A 108 0.42 14.99 -19.68
N GLY A 109 1.37 14.67 -20.55
CA GLY A 109 1.49 13.33 -21.14
C GLY A 109 1.76 12.25 -20.10
N ALA A 110 2.67 12.51 -19.15
CA ALA A 110 2.92 11.63 -18.02
C ALA A 110 1.66 11.46 -17.15
N SER A 111 0.95 12.56 -16.85
CA SER A 111 -0.29 12.51 -16.06
C SER A 111 -1.37 11.69 -16.76
N TYR A 112 -1.56 11.87 -18.06
CA TYR A 112 -2.51 11.11 -18.86
C TYR A 112 -2.14 9.62 -18.93
N PHE A 113 -0.86 9.31 -19.10
CA PHE A 113 -0.35 7.94 -19.08
C PHE A 113 -0.54 7.26 -17.71
N LEU A 114 -0.35 7.99 -16.61
CA LEU A 114 -0.64 7.48 -15.26
C LEU A 114 -2.13 7.23 -15.06
N LEU A 115 -2.98 8.13 -15.55
CA LEU A 115 -4.43 7.98 -15.47
C LEU A 115 -4.94 6.81 -16.31
N SER A 116 -4.37 6.55 -17.50
CA SER A 116 -4.75 5.39 -18.32
C SER A 116 -4.37 4.06 -17.68
N LEU A 117 -3.35 4.04 -16.82
CA LEU A 117 -2.91 2.88 -16.05
C LEU A 117 -3.60 2.76 -14.68
N CYS A 118 -4.50 3.69 -14.34
CA CYS A 118 -5.19 3.75 -13.05
C CYS A 118 -5.97 2.46 -12.73
N GLY A 119 -6.46 1.73 -13.75
CA GLY A 119 -7.08 0.42 -13.56
C GLY A 119 -6.15 -0.61 -12.91
N GLY A 120 -4.88 -0.66 -13.33
CA GLY A 120 -3.87 -1.54 -12.73
C GLY A 120 -3.43 -1.06 -11.34
N VAL A 121 -3.34 0.26 -11.15
CA VAL A 121 -3.02 0.85 -9.84
C VAL A 121 -4.12 0.57 -8.82
N MET A 122 -5.40 0.65 -9.19
CA MET A 122 -6.50 0.31 -8.27
C MET A 122 -6.45 -1.15 -7.84
N VAL A 123 -6.16 -2.07 -8.76
CA VAL A 123 -5.99 -3.50 -8.42
C VAL A 123 -4.81 -3.72 -7.48
N PHE A 124 -3.68 -3.03 -7.73
CA PHE A 124 -2.48 -3.10 -6.89
C PHE A 124 -2.72 -2.52 -5.48
N VAL A 125 -3.31 -1.33 -5.39
CA VAL A 125 -3.65 -0.67 -4.12
C VAL A 125 -4.67 -1.49 -3.35
N PHE A 126 -5.69 -2.04 -4.02
CA PHE A 126 -6.66 -2.91 -3.37
C PHE A 126 -6.01 -4.20 -2.86
N GLY A 127 -5.12 -4.82 -3.64
CA GLY A 127 -4.37 -6.01 -3.21
C GLY A 127 -3.48 -5.77 -1.98
N ILE A 128 -2.92 -4.57 -1.82
CA ILE A 128 -2.10 -4.20 -0.65
C ILE A 128 -2.94 -3.69 0.53
N THR A 129 -4.03 -2.99 0.26
CA THR A 129 -4.85 -2.32 1.29
C THR A 129 -5.89 -3.25 1.88
N PHE A 130 -6.48 -4.15 1.09
CA PHE A 130 -7.50 -5.09 1.57
C PHE A 130 -7.04 -5.96 2.75
N PRO A 131 -5.77 -6.38 2.85
CA PRO A 131 -5.26 -7.06 4.04
C PRO A 131 -4.94 -6.18 5.25
N LEU A 132 -4.84 -4.86 5.01
CA LEU A 132 -4.54 -3.86 6.04
C LEU A 132 -5.82 -3.23 6.62
N LEU A 133 -6.97 -3.44 5.96
CA LEU A 133 -8.32 -3.07 6.43
C LEU A 133 -8.95 -4.20 7.25
#